data_AF-A0A399XXR7-F1
#
_entry.id   AF-A0A399XXR7-F1
#
_cell.length_a   1.000
_cell.length_b   1.000
_cell.length_c   1.000
_cell.angle_alpha   90.00
_cell.angle_beta   90.00
_cell.angle_gamma   90.00
#
_symmetry.space_group_name_H-M   'P 1'
#
loop_
_entity.id
_entity.type
_entity.pdbx_description
1 polymer ?
#
loop_
_entity_poly.entity_id
_entity_poly.type
_entity_poly.pdbx_seq_one_letter_code
_entity_poly.pdbx_strand_id
1 'polypeptide(L)'
;MGRKPFKSPDEKLAIVLSVLRGETTQTDIARRLEMSQTTAAKWQKQFLEGGREALARGENAKTPTSKREAELESRVEELSTALGEAAVELGAWRRRGAALYPGSRS
;
A
#
# COMPACT_ATOMS: atom_id res chain seq x y z
N MET A 1 4.78 3.34 -18.71
CA MET A 1 3.72 4.36 -18.75
C MET A 1 2.39 3.68 -18.43
N GLY A 2 1.84 3.93 -17.23
CA GLY A 2 0.58 3.30 -16.80
C GLY A 2 -0.60 3.81 -17.63
N ARG A 3 -1.45 2.90 -18.11
CA ARG A 3 -2.66 3.27 -18.87
C ARG A 3 -3.57 4.12 -17.97
N LYS A 4 -3.97 5.31 -18.45
CA LYS A 4 -4.88 6.19 -17.71
C LYS A 4 -6.17 5.43 -17.37
N PRO A 5 -6.61 5.40 -16.11
CA PRO A 5 -7.83 4.70 -15.75
C PRO A 5 -9.02 5.32 -16.48
N PHE A 6 -9.92 4.47 -16.97
CA PHE A 6 -11.09 4.84 -17.76
C PHE A 6 -12.06 5.79 -17.01
N LYS A 7 -12.06 5.73 -15.66
CA LYS A 7 -12.83 6.59 -14.75
C LYS A 7 -12.05 6.88 -13.48
N SER A 8 -12.20 8.08 -12.94
CA SER A 8 -11.66 8.47 -11.62
C SER A 8 -12.32 7.67 -10.49
N PRO A 9 -11.72 7.61 -9.29
CA PRO A 9 -12.35 6.98 -8.13
C PRO A 9 -13.74 7.57 -7.81
N ASP A 10 -13.88 8.89 -7.86
CA ASP A 10 -15.14 9.58 -7.55
C ASP A 10 -16.23 9.30 -8.59
N GLU A 11 -15.86 9.24 -9.87
CA GLU A 11 -16.79 8.85 -10.94
C GLU A 11 -17.29 7.42 -10.74
N LYS A 12 -16.40 6.49 -10.37
CA LYS A 12 -16.80 5.10 -10.06
C LYS A 12 -17.75 5.06 -8.87
N LEU A 13 -17.48 5.82 -7.82
CA LEU A 13 -18.31 5.90 -6.63
C LEU A 13 -19.72 6.41 -6.97
N ALA A 14 -19.81 7.52 -7.70
CA ALA A 14 -21.10 8.09 -8.12
C ALA A 14 -21.94 7.07 -8.90
N ILE A 15 -21.31 6.35 -9.85
CA ILE A 15 -21.97 5.31 -10.63
C ILE A 15 -22.47 4.17 -9.72
N VAL A 16 -21.62 3.65 -8.83
CA VAL A 16 -22.00 2.57 -7.91
C VAL A 16 -23.18 2.98 -7.04
N LEU A 17 -23.14 4.19 -6.46
CA LEU A 17 -24.22 4.69 -5.59
C LEU A 17 -25.54 4.86 -6.34
N SER A 18 -25.53 5.38 -7.57
CA SER A 18 -26.77 5.50 -8.35
C SER A 18 -27.41 4.15 -8.64
N VAL A 19 -26.63 3.08 -8.86
CA VAL A 19 -27.22 1.75 -9.03
C VAL A 19 -27.75 1.17 -7.73
N LEU A 20 -27.00 1.33 -6.63
CA LEU A 20 -27.45 0.86 -5.31
C LEU A 20 -28.74 1.56 -4.86
N ARG A 21 -28.91 2.84 -5.22
CA ARG A 21 -30.15 3.60 -4.98
C ARG A 21 -31.28 3.26 -5.96
N GLY A 22 -31.02 2.49 -7.02
CA GLY A 22 -32.00 2.17 -8.05
C GLY A 22 -32.31 3.32 -9.02
N GLU A 23 -31.53 4.41 -9.00
CA GLU A 23 -31.68 5.55 -9.91
C GLU A 23 -31.29 5.20 -11.34
N THR A 24 -30.35 4.27 -11.49
CA THR A 24 -29.89 3.75 -12.78
C THR A 24 -29.72 2.24 -12.70
N THR A 25 -30.05 1.52 -13.76
CA THR A 25 -29.72 0.09 -13.85
C THR A 25 -28.33 -0.09 -14.46
N GLN A 26 -27.74 -1.28 -14.27
CA GLN A 26 -26.49 -1.64 -14.96
C GLN A 26 -26.65 -1.55 -16.50
N THR A 27 -27.85 -1.84 -17.02
CA THR A 27 -28.19 -1.70 -18.44
C THR A 27 -28.18 -0.24 -18.90
N ASP A 28 -28.72 0.67 -18.09
CA ASP A 28 -28.74 2.10 -18.41
C ASP A 28 -27.33 2.70 -18.41
N ILE A 29 -26.48 2.24 -17.48
CA ILE A 29 -25.06 2.60 -17.45
C ILE A 29 -24.35 2.16 -18.71
N ALA A 30 -24.64 0.96 -19.21
CA ALA A 30 -24.01 0.47 -20.42
C ALA A 30 -24.37 1.29 -21.66
N ARG A 31 -25.59 1.84 -21.70
CA ARG A 31 -26.05 2.71 -22.78
C ARG A 31 -25.53 4.15 -22.66
N ARG A 32 -25.47 4.70 -21.44
CA ARG A 32 -25.15 6.12 -21.21
C ARG A 32 -23.66 6.40 -21.04
N LEU A 33 -22.91 5.46 -20.49
CA LEU A 33 -21.51 5.65 -20.09
C LEU A 33 -20.55 4.77 -20.89
N GLU A 34 -21.04 4.11 -21.96
CA GLU A 34 -20.28 3.22 -22.84
C GLU A 34 -19.47 2.15 -22.10
N MET A 35 -20.00 1.70 -20.96
CA MET A 35 -19.31 0.78 -20.05
C MET A 35 -20.01 -0.57 -20.05
N SER A 36 -19.27 -1.69 -20.03
CA SER A 36 -19.92 -3.00 -19.93
C SER A 36 -20.69 -3.14 -18.61
N GLN A 37 -21.85 -3.82 -18.63
CA GLN A 37 -22.59 -4.16 -17.41
C GLN A 37 -21.71 -4.90 -16.40
N THR A 38 -20.83 -5.78 -16.90
CA THR A 38 -19.85 -6.53 -16.10
C THR A 38 -18.88 -5.62 -15.33
N THR A 39 -18.53 -4.46 -15.87
CA THR A 39 -17.66 -3.48 -15.18
C THR A 39 -18.42 -2.80 -14.04
N ALA A 40 -19.68 -2.41 -14.27
CA ALA A 40 -20.53 -1.83 -13.23
C ALA A 40 -20.77 -2.84 -12.08
N ALA A 41 -21.09 -4.08 -12.42
CA ALA A 41 -21.27 -5.17 -11.44
C ALA A 41 -19.98 -5.43 -10.65
N LYS A 42 -18.81 -5.40 -11.30
CA LYS A 42 -17.51 -5.54 -10.63
C LYS A 42 -17.29 -4.43 -9.61
N TRP A 43 -17.55 -3.17 -9.96
CA TRP A 43 -17.38 -2.05 -9.03
C TRP A 43 -18.33 -2.10 -7.85
N GLN A 44 -19.59 -2.50 -8.07
CA GLN A 44 -20.55 -2.73 -6.98
C GLN A 44 -20.06 -3.80 -6.02
N LYS A 45 -19.60 -4.94 -6.55
CA LYS A 45 -19.04 -6.02 -5.74
C LYS A 45 -17.87 -5.52 -4.90
N GLN A 46 -16.91 -4.84 -5.53
CA GLN A 46 -15.74 -4.28 -4.84
C GLN A 46 -16.12 -3.28 -3.75
N PHE A 47 -17.09 -2.41 -4.02
CA PHE A 47 -17.57 -1.43 -3.04
C PHE A 47 -18.26 -2.09 -1.85
N LEU A 48 -19.12 -3.08 -2.09
CA LEU A 48 -19.83 -3.80 -1.03
C LEU A 48 -18.89 -4.66 -0.19
N GLU A 49 -17.94 -5.37 -0.81
CA GLU A 49 -16.92 -6.15 -0.11
C GLU A 49 -16.03 -5.25 0.74
N GLY A 50 -15.50 -4.17 0.16
CA GLY A 50 -14.66 -3.21 0.87
C GLY A 50 -15.42 -2.47 1.98
N GLY A 51 -16.68 -2.11 1.74
CA GLY A 51 -17.57 -1.51 2.74
C GLY A 51 -17.86 -2.46 3.90
N ARG A 52 -18.14 -3.74 3.62
CA ARG A 52 -18.33 -4.77 4.65
C ARG A 52 -17.06 -4.96 5.48
N GLU A 53 -15.90 -5.04 4.83
CA GLU A 53 -14.61 -5.17 5.54
C GLU A 53 -14.31 -3.94 6.39
N ALA A 54 -14.58 -2.74 5.89
CA ALA A 54 -14.39 -1.49 6.64
C ALA A 54 -15.31 -1.44 7.87
N LEU A 55 -16.58 -1.82 7.72
CA LEU A 55 -17.53 -1.90 8.83
C LEU A 55 -17.12 -2.95 9.86
N ALA A 56 -16.63 -4.11 9.42
CA ALA A 56 -16.13 -5.15 10.32
C ALA A 56 -14.85 -4.74 11.08
N ARG A 57 -14.01 -3.91 10.46
CA ARG A 57 -12.80 -3.35 11.09
C ARG A 57 -13.13 -2.36 12.21
N GLY A 58 -14.18 -1.56 12.05
CA GLY A 58 -14.50 -0.44 12.94
C GLY A 58 -13.56 0.76 12.78
N GLU A 59 -13.85 1.85 13.51
CA GLU A 59 -13.17 3.16 13.36
C GLU A 59 -11.71 3.17 13.84
N ASN A 60 -11.34 2.28 14.77
CA ASN A 60 -10.02 2.24 15.41
C ASN A 60 -9.06 1.22 14.82
N ALA A 61 -9.40 0.60 13.70
CA ALA A 61 -8.53 -0.38 13.10
C ALA A 61 -7.37 0.30 12.39
N LYS A 62 -6.13 -0.06 12.81
CA LYS A 62 -4.93 0.17 12.00
C LYS A 62 -5.25 -0.27 10.57
N THR A 63 -5.06 0.63 9.61
CA THR A 63 -5.09 0.31 8.19
C THR A 63 -4.30 -0.98 8.00
N PRO A 64 -4.87 -2.04 7.38
CA PRO A 64 -4.07 -3.20 7.08
C PRO A 64 -2.91 -2.71 6.23
N THR A 65 -1.69 -2.71 6.80
CA THR A 65 -0.50 -2.49 6.01
C THR A 65 -0.60 -3.47 4.86
N SER A 66 -0.50 -2.95 3.64
CA SER A 66 -0.50 -3.80 2.46
C SER A 66 0.50 -4.94 2.73
N LYS A 67 0.23 -6.17 2.29
CA LYS A 67 1.18 -7.28 2.45
C LYS A 67 2.60 -6.85 2.00
N ARG A 68 2.66 -5.95 1.01
CA ARG A 68 3.89 -5.33 0.56
C ARG A 68 4.53 -4.36 1.55
N GLU A 69 3.74 -3.53 2.23
CA GLU A 69 4.23 -2.62 3.27
C GLU A 69 4.78 -3.41 4.46
N ALA A 70 4.06 -4.44 4.91
CA ALA A 70 4.55 -5.32 5.98
C ALA A 70 5.86 -6.04 5.60
N GLU A 71 5.96 -6.53 4.36
CA GLU A 71 7.21 -7.12 3.84
C GLU A 71 8.36 -6.10 3.80
N LEU A 72 8.06 -4.86 3.42
CA LEU A 72 9.05 -3.79 3.39
C LEU A 72 9.50 -3.39 4.80
N GLU A 73 8.58 -3.29 5.75
CA GLU A 73 8.89 -3.03 7.17
C GLU A 73 9.81 -4.11 7.74
N SER A 74 9.48 -5.39 7.52
CA SER A 74 10.34 -6.52 7.92
C SER A 74 11.75 -6.41 7.31
N ARG A 75 11.83 -6.04 6.02
CA ARG A 75 13.12 -5.93 5.32
C ARG A 75 13.94 -4.73 5.78
N VAL A 76 13.30 -3.62 6.15
CA VAL A 76 13.97 -2.46 6.76
C VAL A 76 14.54 -2.84 8.11
N GLU A 77 13.81 -3.61 8.93
CA GLU A 77 14.27 -4.07 10.23
C GLU A 77 15.48 -5.01 10.12
N GLU A 78 15.43 -5.99 9.21
CA GLU A 78 16.55 -6.89 8.91
C GLU A 78 17.80 -6.13 8.47
N LEU A 79 17.65 -5.21 7.51
CA LEU A 79 18.77 -4.41 7.00
C LEU A 79 19.35 -3.47 8.06
N SER A 80 18.50 -2.88 8.89
CA SER A 80 18.92 -1.99 9.98
C SER A 80 19.74 -2.75 11.03
N THR A 81 19.34 -3.99 11.33
CA THR A 81 20.07 -4.87 12.26
C THR A 81 21.45 -5.21 11.70
N ALA A 82 21.52 -5.71 10.46
CA ALA A 82 22.78 -6.05 9.81
C ALA A 82 23.73 -4.85 9.68
N LEU A 83 23.19 -3.66 9.41
CA LEU A 83 23.98 -2.43 9.37
C LEU A 83 24.57 -2.08 10.75
N GLY A 84 23.78 -2.26 11.81
CA GLY A 84 24.22 -2.06 13.19
C GLY A 84 25.38 -2.98 13.56
N GLU A 85 25.28 -4.27 13.23
CA GLU A 85 26.35 -5.26 13.46
C GLU A 85 27.64 -4.88 12.71
N ALA A 86 27.54 -4.56 11.42
CA ALA A 86 28.68 -4.13 10.61
C ALA A 86 29.35 -2.85 11.16
N ALA A 87 28.55 -1.88 11.65
CA ALA A 87 29.07 -0.67 12.26
C ALA A 87 29.85 -0.96 13.55
N VAL A 88 29.38 -1.90 14.38
CA VAL A 88 30.08 -2.34 15.59
C VAL A 88 31.40 -3.03 15.25
N GLU A 89 31.41 -3.92 14.26
CA GLU A 89 32.63 -4.58 13.80
C GLU A 89 33.64 -3.57 13.28
N LEU A 90 33.23 -2.64 12.40
CA LEU A 90 34.08 -1.57 11.89
C LEU A 90 34.65 -0.70 13.02
N GLY A 91 33.83 -0.39 14.03
CA GLY A 91 34.28 0.32 15.23
C GLY A 91 35.34 -0.46 16.00
N ALA A 92 35.18 -1.78 16.15
CA ALA A 92 36.16 -2.63 16.81
C ALA A 92 37.47 -2.73 16.03
N TRP A 93 37.41 -2.87 14.70
CA TRP A 93 38.58 -2.84 13.83
C TRP A 93 39.33 -1.51 13.91
N ARG A 94 38.62 -0.37 13.88
CA ARG A 94 39.23 0.95 14.04
C ARG A 94 39.92 1.11 15.40
N ARG A 95 39.29 0.66 16.49
CA ARG A 95 39.90 0.70 17.83
C ARG A 95 41.15 -0.19 17.91
N ARG A 96 41.11 -1.40 17.36
CA ARG A 96 42.28 -2.31 17.31
C ARG A 96 43.40 -1.76 16.42
N GLY A 97 43.08 -1.22 15.25
CA GLY A 97 44.05 -0.59 14.35
C GLY A 97 44.70 0.66 14.96
N ALA A 98 43.94 1.49 15.67
CA ALA A 98 44.47 2.63 16.42
C ALA A 98 45.38 2.20 17.59
N ALA A 99 45.10 1.05 18.21
CA ALA A 99 45.97 0.48 19.24
C ALA A 99 47.29 -0.09 18.68
N LEU A 100 47.30 -0.51 17.41
CA LEU A 100 48.49 -1.06 16.73
C LEU A 100 49.45 0.03 16.22
N TYR A 101 48.99 1.27 16.06
CA TYR A 101 49.83 2.43 15.72
C TYR A 101 49.44 3.66 16.55
N PRO A 102 49.81 3.72 17.84
CA PRO A 102 49.76 4.96 18.59
C PRO A 102 50.81 5.90 18.01
N GLY A 103 50.37 7.01 17.41
CA GLY A 103 51.24 7.92 16.65
C GLY A 103 52.54 8.26 17.40
N SER A 104 53.66 7.96 16.74
CA SER A 104 54.97 8.54 17.03
C SER A 104 54.86 10.05 16.83
N ARG A 105 54.44 10.78 17.87
CA ARG A 105 54.59 12.23 17.91
C ARG A 105 56.07 12.51 18.18
N SER A 106 56.79 12.93 17.14
CA SER A 106 57.99 13.76 17.27
C SER A 106 57.62 15.22 17.07
#